data_AF-A0A521UYQ4-F1
#
_entry.id   AF-A0A521UYQ4-F1
#
_cell.length_a   1.000
_cell.length_b   1.000
_cell.length_c   1.000
_cell.angle_alpha   90.00
_cell.angle_beta   90.00
_cell.angle_gamma   90.00
#
_symmetry.space_group_name_H-M   'P 1'
#
loop_
_entity.id
_entity.type
_entity.pdbx_description
1 polymer ?
#
loop_
_entity_poly.entity_id
_entity_poly.type
_entity_poly.pdbx_seq_one_letter_code
_entity_poly.pdbx_strand_id
1 'polypeptide(L)'
;SSDLVTEEVVFLMAGEAKRLTGSENLCMAGGVALNCVSNGKLLRSGIFKNIFIQPAAGDAGGALGAALAANYLYFKNERQLNGAMDDMKGSYLGPEYSGLDVEHMAKQYKARFEKYDDFGLLAAKVAELIDEGNVTGWMQGRMEFGPRALGARSILGDARNKEMQKKLNLKIKYRESFRPFAPSVLAEDSPGYFDMDTPSPYMLLVADVAENRRAKIPENYYNLPLMERLYIHRSDLPAITHIDFSARIQSVHKETNQRYWELINKFKERTGYGLLVNTSFNVRGEPMVCTPGDAYRCFMRTEMDYLVIGDYLFRKTDQPAWDKKDNWQEEFKLD
;
A
#
# COMPACT_ATOMS: atom_id res chain seq x y z
N SER A 1 -6.53 20.39 -16.35
CA SER A 1 -6.18 20.41 -14.90
C SER A 1 -4.67 20.30 -14.75
N SER A 2 -4.11 20.67 -13.59
CA SER A 2 -2.66 20.58 -13.32
C SER A 2 -2.08 19.17 -13.55
N ASP A 3 -2.87 18.13 -13.26
CA ASP A 3 -2.44 16.74 -13.45
C ASP A 3 -2.24 16.37 -14.91
N LEU A 4 -3.13 16.80 -15.82
CA LEU A 4 -2.99 16.54 -17.26
C LEU A 4 -1.74 17.19 -17.85
N VAL A 5 -1.41 18.41 -17.39
CA VAL A 5 -0.18 19.11 -17.81
C VAL A 5 1.05 18.35 -17.32
N THR A 6 1.02 17.85 -16.08
CA THR A 6 2.12 17.06 -15.51
C THR A 6 2.33 15.77 -16.30
N GLU A 7 1.25 15.06 -16.62
CA GLU A 7 1.29 13.86 -17.47
C GLU A 7 1.91 14.15 -18.84
N GLU A 8 1.44 15.19 -19.52
CA GLU A 8 1.95 15.58 -20.85
C GLU A 8 3.45 15.90 -20.81
N VAL A 9 3.89 16.67 -19.81
CA VAL A 9 5.31 17.01 -19.64
C VAL A 9 6.15 15.76 -19.38
N VAL A 10 5.69 14.82 -18.55
CA VAL A 10 6.39 13.55 -18.31
C VAL A 10 6.56 12.76 -19.61
N PHE A 11 5.53 12.71 -20.45
CA PHE A 11 5.59 12.04 -21.75
C PHE A 11 6.57 12.71 -22.71
N LEU A 12 6.56 14.03 -22.80
CA LEU A 12 7.49 14.79 -23.65
C LEU A 12 8.94 14.57 -23.20
N MET A 13 9.21 14.61 -21.89
CA MET A 13 10.54 14.33 -21.34
C MET A 13 10.97 12.88 -21.59
N ALA A 14 10.06 11.92 -21.44
CA ALA A 14 10.32 10.51 -21.72
C ALA A 14 10.65 10.28 -23.20
N GLY A 15 9.89 10.91 -24.12
CA GLY A 15 10.16 10.88 -25.56
C GLY A 15 11.51 11.49 -25.92
N GLU A 16 11.86 12.63 -25.32
CA GLU A 16 13.15 13.26 -25.54
C GLU A 16 14.31 12.41 -25.00
N ALA A 17 14.15 11.80 -23.82
CA ALA A 17 15.14 10.87 -23.27
C ALA A 17 15.33 9.64 -24.18
N LYS A 18 14.24 9.09 -24.74
CA LYS A 18 14.31 8.00 -25.73
C LYS A 18 15.06 8.44 -26.99
N ARG A 19 14.77 9.63 -27.51
CA ARG A 19 15.42 10.20 -28.69
C ARG A 19 16.92 10.42 -28.48
N LEU A 20 17.32 10.94 -27.32
CA LEU A 20 18.72 11.25 -26.99
C LEU A 20 19.56 10.00 -26.73
N THR A 21 18.98 8.97 -26.09
CA THR A 21 19.75 7.81 -25.60
C THR A 21 19.58 6.54 -26.42
N GLY A 22 18.46 6.40 -27.15
CA GLY A 22 18.06 5.15 -27.79
C GLY A 22 17.75 4.00 -26.83
N SER A 23 17.79 4.23 -25.51
CA SER A 23 17.67 3.18 -24.49
C SER A 23 16.29 2.51 -24.52
N GLU A 24 16.25 1.19 -24.32
CA GLU A 24 15.01 0.45 -24.05
C GLU A 24 14.52 0.60 -22.61
N ASN A 25 15.37 1.11 -21.71
CA ASN A 25 15.12 1.17 -20.27
C ASN A 25 15.05 2.62 -19.78
N LEU A 26 14.08 2.90 -18.91
CA LEU A 26 13.93 4.18 -18.23
C LEU A 26 14.03 4.00 -16.70
N CYS A 27 14.85 4.81 -16.05
CA CYS A 27 14.90 4.92 -14.60
C CYS A 27 14.36 6.28 -14.17
N MET A 28 13.44 6.29 -13.21
CA MET A 28 12.76 7.50 -12.74
C MET A 28 12.97 7.72 -11.23
N ALA A 29 13.25 8.97 -10.88
CA ALA A 29 13.33 9.49 -9.52
C ALA A 29 12.87 10.97 -9.54
N GLY A 30 12.87 11.63 -8.37
CA GLY A 30 12.27 12.95 -8.16
C GLY A 30 10.81 12.85 -7.75
N GLY A 31 10.30 13.84 -7.01
CA GLY A 31 8.94 13.80 -6.43
C GLY A 31 7.83 13.56 -7.46
N VAL A 32 7.99 14.03 -8.70
CA VAL A 32 7.04 13.81 -9.80
C VAL A 32 6.92 12.32 -10.17
N ALA A 33 7.98 11.53 -10.01
CA ALA A 33 7.97 10.10 -10.29
C ALA A 33 7.10 9.29 -9.30
N LEU A 34 6.60 9.90 -8.22
CA LEU A 34 5.59 9.29 -7.34
C LEU A 34 4.16 9.38 -7.90
N ASN A 35 3.95 10.08 -9.03
CA ASN A 35 2.67 10.16 -9.73
C ASN A 35 2.40 8.84 -10.49
N CYS A 36 1.71 7.93 -9.81
CA CYS A 36 1.40 6.60 -10.32
C CYS A 36 0.48 6.59 -11.56
N VAL A 37 -0.30 7.66 -11.78
CA VAL A 37 -1.17 7.79 -12.96
C VAL A 37 -0.30 8.03 -14.20
N SER A 38 0.62 9.01 -14.12
CA SER A 38 1.60 9.26 -15.18
C SER A 38 2.46 8.02 -15.46
N ASN A 39 2.92 7.33 -14.40
CA ASN A 39 3.72 6.12 -14.53
C ASN A 39 2.97 4.99 -15.25
N GLY A 40 1.70 4.75 -14.88
CA GLY A 40 0.87 3.72 -15.53
C GLY A 40 0.61 4.03 -17.00
N LYS A 41 0.34 5.28 -17.34
CA LYS A 41 0.20 5.73 -18.73
C LYS A 41 1.50 5.54 -19.51
N LEU A 42 2.63 5.92 -18.92
CA LEU A 42 3.94 5.79 -19.55
C LEU A 42 4.31 4.32 -19.80
N LEU A 43 4.03 3.42 -18.86
CA LEU A 43 4.22 1.99 -19.04
C LEU A 43 3.41 1.46 -20.24
N ARG A 44 2.11 1.79 -20.30
CA ARG A 44 1.22 1.36 -21.41
C ARG A 44 1.60 1.95 -22.77
N SER A 45 2.30 3.08 -22.80
CA SER A 45 2.71 3.73 -24.05
C SER A 45 3.72 2.91 -24.87
N GLY A 46 4.44 1.99 -24.22
CA GLY A 46 5.47 1.17 -24.88
C GLY A 46 6.71 1.95 -25.36
N ILE A 47 6.87 3.22 -25.00
CA ILE A 47 8.06 4.03 -25.36
C ILE A 47 9.34 3.36 -24.83
N PHE A 48 9.26 2.77 -23.64
CA PHE A 48 10.31 1.99 -23.01
C PHE A 48 9.81 0.56 -22.77
N LYS A 49 10.73 -0.40 -22.92
CA LYS A 49 10.49 -1.82 -22.65
C LYS A 49 10.44 -2.09 -21.15
N ASN A 50 11.32 -1.43 -20.39
CA ASN A 50 11.39 -1.54 -18.94
C ASN A 50 11.40 -0.17 -18.29
N ILE A 51 10.66 -0.03 -17.20
CA ILE A 51 10.62 1.19 -16.39
C ILE A 51 10.91 0.81 -14.94
N PHE A 52 11.94 1.41 -14.35
CA PHE A 52 12.22 1.34 -12.93
C PHE A 52 11.91 2.69 -12.27
N ILE A 53 11.20 2.66 -11.15
CA ILE A 53 10.79 3.85 -10.42
C ILE A 53 11.21 3.66 -8.97
N GLN A 54 12.04 4.58 -8.47
CA GLN A 54 12.55 4.49 -7.11
C GLN A 54 11.38 4.61 -6.09
N PRO A 55 11.11 3.62 -5.21
CA PRO A 55 10.07 3.71 -4.15
C PRO A 55 10.13 4.98 -3.30
N ALA A 56 11.34 5.42 -2.95
CA ALA A 56 11.57 6.69 -2.27
C ALA A 56 12.02 7.78 -3.26
N ALA A 57 11.30 7.98 -4.37
CA ALA A 57 11.72 8.88 -5.45
C ALA A 57 11.84 10.36 -5.04
N GLY A 58 11.12 10.81 -4.01
CA GLY A 58 11.28 12.17 -3.46
C GLY A 58 12.61 12.38 -2.73
N ASP A 59 12.73 13.50 -2.03
CA ASP A 59 13.97 13.92 -1.36
C ASP A 59 14.52 12.89 -0.36
N ALA A 60 13.64 12.06 0.24
CA ALA A 60 14.03 10.96 1.11
C ALA A 60 15.05 10.00 0.43
N GLY A 61 14.90 9.73 -0.87
CA GLY A 61 15.81 8.87 -1.64
C GLY A 61 17.17 9.49 -1.92
N GLY A 62 17.36 10.79 -1.67
CA GLY A 62 18.61 11.50 -1.94
C GLY A 62 19.80 10.92 -1.16
N ALA A 63 19.59 10.49 0.09
CA ALA A 63 20.64 9.87 0.90
C ALA A 63 21.16 8.56 0.28
N LEU A 64 20.24 7.72 -0.22
CA LEU A 64 20.60 6.49 -0.94
C LEU A 64 21.32 6.83 -2.25
N GLY A 65 20.81 7.81 -3.01
CA GLY A 65 21.44 8.28 -4.25
C GLY A 65 22.88 8.76 -4.04
N ALA A 66 23.12 9.54 -2.99
CA ALA A 66 24.45 10.04 -2.62
C ALA A 66 25.41 8.91 -2.25
N ALA A 67 24.95 7.93 -1.46
CA ALA A 67 25.75 6.77 -1.10
C ALA A 67 26.12 5.92 -2.33
N LEU A 68 25.15 5.68 -3.23
CA LEU A 68 25.38 4.96 -4.48
C LEU A 68 26.33 5.73 -5.41
N ALA A 69 26.20 7.06 -5.49
CA ALA A 69 27.08 7.91 -6.28
C ALA A 69 28.53 7.84 -5.76
N ALA A 70 28.74 7.94 -4.44
CA ALA A 70 30.06 7.78 -3.85
C ALA A 70 30.64 6.38 -4.15
N ASN A 71 29.86 5.32 -3.93
CA ASN A 71 30.30 3.94 -4.12
C ASN A 71 30.68 3.62 -5.57
N TYR A 72 29.86 4.04 -6.54
CA TYR A 72 30.01 3.62 -7.93
C TYR A 72 30.73 4.66 -8.81
N LEU A 73 30.62 5.95 -8.53
CA LEU A 73 31.26 6.99 -9.34
C LEU A 73 32.64 7.38 -8.77
N TYR A 74 32.75 7.51 -7.45
CA TYR A 74 34.01 7.92 -6.81
C TYR A 74 34.92 6.72 -6.51
N PHE A 75 34.42 5.72 -5.76
CA PHE A 75 35.20 4.53 -5.41
C PHE A 75 35.31 3.50 -6.55
N LYS A 76 34.51 3.65 -7.62
CA LYS A 76 34.52 2.78 -8.81
C LYS A 76 34.35 1.29 -8.48
N ASN A 77 33.61 0.97 -7.41
CA ASN A 77 33.26 -0.42 -7.11
C ASN A 77 32.43 -1.01 -8.26
N GLU A 78 32.56 -2.31 -8.50
CA GLU A 78 31.79 -2.99 -9.54
C GLU A 78 30.31 -3.11 -9.15
N ARG A 79 29.43 -2.91 -10.13
CA ARG A 79 28.00 -3.17 -9.97
C ARG A 79 27.78 -4.67 -10.13
N GLN A 80 27.22 -5.30 -9.11
CA GLN A 80 26.82 -6.71 -9.16
C GLN A 80 25.37 -6.78 -9.61
N LEU A 81 25.12 -7.46 -10.73
CA LEU A 81 23.77 -7.75 -11.21
C LEU A 81 23.42 -9.16 -10.77
N ASN A 82 22.36 -9.33 -9.99
CA ASN A 82 21.94 -10.64 -9.47
C ASN A 82 20.91 -11.35 -10.36
N GLY A 83 20.50 -10.74 -11.48
CA GLY A 83 19.49 -11.29 -12.38
C GLY A 83 18.08 -11.42 -11.77
N ALA A 84 17.86 -10.86 -10.58
CA ALA A 84 16.55 -10.76 -9.95
C ALA A 84 15.84 -9.46 -10.40
N MET A 85 14.80 -9.04 -9.67
CA MET A 85 14.17 -7.72 -9.83
C MET A 85 15.17 -6.61 -9.45
N ASP A 86 14.90 -5.85 -8.40
CA ASP A 86 15.81 -4.82 -7.90
C ASP A 86 16.33 -5.18 -6.49
N ASP A 87 17.40 -4.49 -6.07
CA ASP A 87 18.06 -4.72 -4.78
C ASP A 87 17.47 -3.93 -3.61
N MET A 88 16.32 -3.27 -3.76
CA MET A 88 15.69 -2.50 -2.69
C MET A 88 15.05 -3.40 -1.61
N LYS A 89 15.07 -4.72 -1.80
CA LYS A 89 14.51 -5.70 -0.84
C LYS A 89 13.05 -5.38 -0.48
N GLY A 90 12.21 -5.11 -1.49
CA GLY A 90 10.81 -4.70 -1.28
C GLY A 90 10.63 -3.36 -0.57
N SER A 91 11.70 -2.56 -0.49
CA SER A 91 11.82 -1.34 0.30
C SER A 91 11.78 -1.55 1.82
N TYR A 92 11.90 -2.79 2.33
CA TYR A 92 11.91 -3.07 3.77
C TYR A 92 13.28 -2.75 4.40
N LEU A 93 13.63 -1.45 4.40
CA LEU A 93 14.93 -0.91 4.76
C LEU A 93 14.97 -0.20 6.12
N GLY A 94 13.83 -0.06 6.80
CA GLY A 94 13.70 0.58 8.10
C GLY A 94 13.92 -0.36 9.31
N PRO A 95 13.56 0.09 10.51
CA PRO A 95 13.69 -0.71 11.73
C PRO A 95 12.68 -1.87 11.78
N GLU A 96 13.06 -2.90 12.52
CA GLU A 96 12.22 -4.04 12.94
C GLU A 96 12.23 -4.11 14.46
N TYR A 97 11.15 -4.66 15.02
CA TYR A 97 10.96 -4.78 16.47
C TYR A 97 10.74 -6.23 16.85
N SER A 98 11.36 -6.63 17.95
CA SER A 98 11.29 -7.99 18.48
C SER A 98 10.00 -8.22 19.26
N GLY A 99 9.71 -9.49 19.58
CA GLY A 99 8.62 -9.83 20.50
C GLY A 99 8.78 -9.19 21.88
N LEU A 100 10.01 -9.00 22.36
CA LEU A 100 10.27 -8.31 23.63
C LEU A 100 9.86 -6.83 23.59
N ASP A 101 10.05 -6.15 22.46
CA ASP A 101 9.60 -4.77 22.28
C ASP A 101 8.06 -4.67 22.33
N VAL A 102 7.37 -5.67 21.77
CA VAL A 102 5.91 -5.77 21.82
C VAL A 102 5.42 -6.05 23.24
N GLU A 103 6.06 -6.98 23.95
CA GLU A 103 5.72 -7.30 25.35
C GLU A 103 6.00 -6.12 26.28
N HIS A 104 7.09 -5.37 26.07
CA HIS A 104 7.37 -4.13 26.80
C HIS A 104 6.30 -3.07 26.56
N MET A 105 5.90 -2.86 25.31
CA MET A 105 4.78 -1.98 24.96
C MET A 105 3.50 -2.44 25.65
N ALA A 106 3.18 -3.74 25.58
CA ALA A 106 1.97 -4.28 26.18
C ALA A 106 1.95 -4.08 27.70
N LYS A 107 3.09 -4.28 28.38
CA LYS A 107 3.23 -3.98 29.82
C LYS A 107 3.03 -2.50 30.12
N GLN A 108 3.64 -1.61 29.33
CA GLN A 108 3.53 -0.16 29.51
C GLN A 108 2.08 0.32 29.39
N TYR A 109 1.34 -0.19 28.41
CA TYR A 109 -0.05 0.21 28.17
C TYR A 109 -1.09 -0.68 28.86
N LYS A 110 -0.65 -1.72 29.59
CA LYS A 110 -1.52 -2.78 30.13
C LYS A 110 -2.41 -3.41 29.05
N ALA A 111 -1.88 -3.50 27.83
CA ALA A 111 -2.57 -4.02 26.66
C ALA A 111 -2.79 -5.53 26.81
N ARG A 112 -3.95 -6.00 26.35
CA ARG A 112 -4.26 -7.44 26.30
C ARG A 112 -4.00 -7.97 24.89
N PHE A 113 -3.35 -9.11 24.79
CA PHE A 113 -3.04 -9.74 23.52
C PHE A 113 -3.17 -11.26 23.60
N GLU A 114 -3.33 -11.86 22.43
CA GLU A 114 -3.12 -13.27 22.18
C GLU A 114 -1.81 -13.44 21.40
N LYS A 115 -0.95 -14.35 21.83
CA LYS A 115 0.32 -14.65 21.15
C LYS A 115 0.18 -15.96 20.40
N TYR A 116 0.69 -15.98 19.18
CA TYR A 116 0.70 -17.16 18.32
C TYR A 116 2.14 -17.64 18.15
N ASP A 117 2.41 -18.92 18.42
CA ASP A 117 3.75 -19.49 18.17
C ASP A 117 3.93 -19.95 16.71
N ASP A 118 2.82 -20.13 15.99
CA ASP A 118 2.78 -20.47 14.57
C ASP A 118 2.17 -19.30 13.77
N PHE A 119 2.96 -18.74 12.85
CA PHE A 119 2.53 -17.61 12.05
C PHE A 119 1.41 -17.98 11.05
N GLY A 120 1.38 -19.21 10.55
CA GLY A 120 0.33 -19.69 9.64
C GLY A 120 -1.05 -19.69 10.31
N LEU A 121 -1.12 -20.04 11.60
CA LEU A 121 -2.32 -19.93 12.42
C LEU A 121 -2.73 -18.46 12.63
N LEU A 122 -1.78 -17.57 12.92
CA LEU A 122 -2.05 -16.14 13.03
C LEU A 122 -2.57 -15.57 11.70
N ALA A 123 -1.91 -15.90 10.58
CA ALA A 123 -2.29 -15.47 9.25
C ALA A 123 -3.70 -15.96 8.88
N ALA A 124 -4.02 -17.23 9.18
CA ALA A 124 -5.36 -17.77 8.99
C ALA A 124 -6.41 -17.05 9.85
N LYS A 125 -6.08 -16.75 11.11
CA LYS A 125 -6.99 -16.00 11.99
C LYS A 125 -7.22 -14.58 11.50
N VAL A 126 -6.17 -13.88 11.09
CA VAL A 126 -6.29 -12.51 10.58
C VAL A 126 -7.05 -12.49 9.24
N ALA A 127 -6.84 -13.48 8.38
CA ALA A 127 -7.63 -13.65 7.16
C ALA A 127 -9.13 -13.86 7.45
N GLU A 128 -9.47 -14.69 8.44
CA GLU A 128 -10.86 -14.85 8.93
C GLU A 128 -11.44 -13.51 9.41
N LEU A 129 -10.71 -12.78 10.25
CA LEU A 129 -11.16 -11.49 10.78
C LEU A 129 -11.39 -10.46 9.67
N ILE A 130 -10.53 -10.43 8.65
CA ILE A 130 -10.70 -9.52 7.51
C ILE A 130 -11.92 -9.92 6.66
N ASP A 131 -12.14 -11.22 6.43
CA ASP A 131 -13.32 -11.76 5.72
C ASP A 131 -14.64 -11.40 6.44
N GLU A 132 -14.62 -11.35 7.77
CA GLU A 132 -15.73 -10.86 8.60
C GLU A 132 -15.97 -9.33 8.51
N GLY A 133 -15.16 -8.61 7.72
CA GLY A 133 -15.28 -7.16 7.52
C GLY A 133 -14.57 -6.32 8.58
N ASN A 134 -13.66 -6.91 9.36
CA ASN A 134 -12.87 -6.18 10.33
C ASN A 134 -11.69 -5.43 9.67
N VAL A 135 -11.36 -4.29 10.24
CA VAL A 135 -10.19 -3.48 9.88
C VAL A 135 -9.05 -3.85 10.81
N THR A 136 -7.91 -4.22 10.22
CA THR A 136 -6.74 -4.71 10.96
C THR A 136 -5.54 -3.81 10.75
N GLY A 137 -5.01 -3.22 11.82
CA GLY A 137 -3.67 -2.64 11.81
C GLY A 137 -2.62 -3.75 11.76
N TRP A 138 -1.63 -3.62 10.88
CA TRP A 138 -0.67 -4.67 10.55
C TRP A 138 0.76 -4.12 10.62
N MET A 139 1.52 -4.60 11.60
CA MET A 139 2.92 -4.24 11.82
C MET A 139 3.80 -5.50 11.82
N GLN A 140 4.58 -5.69 10.76
CA GLN A 140 5.45 -6.86 10.59
C GLN A 140 6.85 -6.45 10.14
N GLY A 141 7.88 -7.16 10.60
CA GLY A 141 9.25 -7.05 10.11
C GLY A 141 9.79 -5.63 9.99
N ARG A 142 10.71 -5.46 9.04
CA ARG A 142 11.34 -4.17 8.73
C ARG A 142 10.35 -3.21 8.06
N MET A 143 10.33 -1.97 8.54
CA MET A 143 9.51 -0.89 7.98
C MET A 143 9.90 -0.57 6.52
N GLU A 144 8.90 -0.20 5.71
CA GLU A 144 9.08 0.26 4.34
C GLU A 144 9.78 1.63 4.29
N PHE A 145 10.66 1.81 3.32
CA PHE A 145 11.27 3.09 2.98
C PHE A 145 10.49 3.76 1.85
N GLY A 146 10.13 5.03 2.07
CA GLY A 146 9.32 5.81 1.14
C GLY A 146 7.89 6.06 1.68
N PRO A 147 7.03 6.69 0.86
CA PRO A 147 5.76 7.25 1.32
C PRO A 147 4.58 6.26 1.27
N ARG A 148 4.82 5.00 0.87
CA ARG A 148 3.77 3.99 0.71
C ARG A 148 3.95 2.89 1.76
N ALA A 149 2.85 2.48 2.37
CA ALA A 149 2.82 1.20 3.08
C ALA A 149 2.71 0.06 2.08
N LEU A 150 3.56 -0.94 2.23
CA LEU A 150 3.72 -2.09 1.35
C LEU A 150 3.54 -3.41 2.13
N GLY A 151 2.80 -3.40 3.23
CA GLY A 151 2.48 -4.62 3.99
C GLY A 151 3.37 -4.87 5.21
N ALA A 152 4.19 -3.90 5.61
CA ALA A 152 4.94 -3.94 6.88
C ALA A 152 4.35 -2.96 7.91
N ARG A 153 3.81 -1.82 7.49
CA ARG A 153 3.09 -0.85 8.34
C ARG A 153 1.78 -0.43 7.68
N SER A 154 0.83 -1.36 7.65
CA SER A 154 -0.41 -1.25 6.87
C SER A 154 -1.67 -1.28 7.71
N ILE A 155 -2.75 -0.71 7.19
CA ILE A 155 -4.11 -0.96 7.63
C ILE A 155 -4.79 -1.76 6.53
N LEU A 156 -5.32 -2.92 6.91
CA LEU A 156 -5.84 -3.94 6.03
C LEU A 156 -7.35 -4.05 6.15
N GLY A 157 -7.99 -4.44 5.05
CA GLY A 157 -9.43 -4.72 4.99
C GLY A 157 -9.81 -5.52 3.75
N ASP A 158 -11.03 -6.01 3.73
CA ASP A 158 -11.57 -6.79 2.60
C ASP A 158 -11.93 -5.88 1.42
N ALA A 159 -11.33 -6.12 0.27
CA ALA A 159 -11.56 -5.35 -0.94
C ALA A 159 -12.94 -5.58 -1.58
N ARG A 160 -13.57 -6.72 -1.27
CA ARG A 160 -14.91 -7.13 -1.77
C ARG A 160 -16.02 -6.41 -1.02
N ASN A 161 -15.75 -5.97 0.21
CA ASN A 161 -16.75 -5.37 1.08
C ASN A 161 -17.06 -3.93 0.64
N LYS A 162 -18.33 -3.70 0.27
CA LYS A 162 -18.86 -2.41 -0.24
C LYS A 162 -18.75 -1.27 0.79
N GLU A 163 -18.79 -1.58 2.08
CA GLU A 163 -18.72 -0.59 3.16
C GLU A 163 -17.27 -0.32 3.60
N MET A 164 -16.30 -1.15 3.18
CA MET A 164 -14.91 -1.06 3.66
C MET A 164 -14.26 0.29 3.32
N GLN A 165 -14.52 0.81 2.11
CA GLN A 165 -14.05 2.14 1.71
C GLN A 165 -14.53 3.22 2.67
N LYS A 166 -15.84 3.23 2.96
CA LYS A 166 -16.48 4.18 3.87
C LYS A 166 -15.98 4.00 5.31
N LYS A 167 -15.87 2.76 5.79
CA LYS A 167 -15.37 2.41 7.13
C LYS A 167 -13.95 2.96 7.32
N LEU A 168 -13.03 2.65 6.41
CA LEU A 168 -11.66 3.12 6.47
C LEU A 168 -11.55 4.65 6.37
N ASN A 169 -12.27 5.29 5.45
CA ASN A 169 -12.16 6.74 5.26
C ASN A 169 -12.71 7.54 6.44
N LEU A 170 -13.89 7.17 6.98
CA LEU A 170 -14.54 7.95 8.02
C LEU A 170 -14.04 7.62 9.43
N LYS A 171 -13.81 6.34 9.72
CA LYS A 171 -13.57 5.88 11.10
C LYS A 171 -12.09 5.73 11.44
N ILE A 172 -11.23 5.65 10.42
CA ILE A 172 -9.79 5.41 10.59
C ILE A 172 -8.96 6.57 10.03
N LYS A 173 -9.26 7.00 8.80
CA LYS A 173 -8.49 8.04 8.10
C LYS A 173 -9.02 9.45 8.29
N TYR A 174 -10.25 9.60 8.76
CA TYR A 174 -10.92 10.88 8.99
C TYR A 174 -10.81 11.81 7.77
N ARG A 175 -11.20 11.26 6.60
CA ARG A 175 -11.21 11.94 5.30
C ARG A 175 -12.46 11.57 4.49
N GLU A 176 -12.61 12.16 3.31
CA GLU A 176 -13.79 12.00 2.47
C GLU A 176 -14.08 10.52 2.16
N SER A 177 -15.34 10.11 2.31
CA SER A 177 -15.77 8.71 2.31
C SER A 177 -15.47 7.95 1.01
N PHE A 178 -15.35 8.67 -0.10
CA PHE A 178 -15.29 8.12 -1.44
C PHE A 178 -13.86 7.91 -1.98
N ARG A 179 -12.82 8.28 -1.23
CA ARG A 179 -11.43 8.11 -1.70
C ARG A 179 -11.10 6.61 -1.78
N PRO A 180 -10.78 6.06 -2.95
CA PRO A 180 -10.39 4.66 -3.09
C PRO A 180 -9.06 4.38 -2.39
N PHE A 181 -8.85 3.10 -2.07
CA PHE A 181 -7.62 2.58 -1.50
C PHE A 181 -6.86 1.74 -2.51
N ALA A 182 -5.61 1.44 -2.21
CA ALA A 182 -4.77 0.61 -3.06
C ALA A 182 -4.97 -0.88 -2.71
N PRO A 183 -4.97 -1.78 -3.70
CA PRO A 183 -4.90 -3.21 -3.45
C PRO A 183 -3.45 -3.66 -3.24
N SER A 184 -3.27 -4.60 -2.30
CA SER A 184 -2.13 -5.52 -2.28
C SER A 184 -2.60 -6.87 -2.80
N VAL A 185 -2.01 -7.36 -3.89
CA VAL A 185 -2.40 -8.60 -4.58
C VAL A 185 -1.19 -9.54 -4.65
N LEU A 186 -1.41 -10.85 -4.54
CA LEU A 186 -0.35 -11.82 -4.82
C LEU A 186 0.19 -11.60 -6.24
N ALA A 187 1.51 -11.56 -6.40
CA ALA A 187 2.13 -11.24 -7.68
C ALA A 187 1.66 -12.19 -8.80
N GLU A 188 1.54 -13.47 -8.49
CA GLU A 188 1.05 -14.53 -9.36
C GLU A 188 -0.44 -14.40 -9.76
N ASP A 189 -1.24 -13.70 -8.95
CA ASP A 189 -2.67 -13.51 -9.21
C ASP A 189 -2.98 -12.16 -9.87
N SER A 190 -2.04 -11.22 -9.86
CA SER A 190 -2.24 -9.84 -10.35
C SER A 190 -2.89 -9.76 -11.74
N PRO A 191 -2.47 -10.56 -12.76
CA PRO A 191 -3.09 -10.51 -14.09
C PRO A 191 -4.58 -10.94 -14.11
N GLY A 192 -5.03 -11.71 -13.11
CA GLY A 192 -6.43 -12.12 -12.97
C GLY A 192 -7.35 -11.05 -12.35
N TYR A 193 -6.77 -9.95 -11.88
CA TYR A 193 -7.48 -8.85 -11.23
C TYR A 193 -7.32 -7.52 -11.96
N PHE A 194 -6.20 -7.32 -12.65
CA PHE A 194 -5.86 -6.06 -13.29
C PHE A 194 -5.32 -6.28 -14.71
N ASP A 195 -5.60 -5.34 -15.60
CA ASP A 195 -5.07 -5.28 -16.96
C ASP A 195 -3.61 -4.81 -16.95
N MET A 196 -2.72 -5.68 -16.47
CA MET A 196 -1.30 -5.41 -16.30
C MET A 196 -0.49 -6.71 -16.21
N ASP A 197 0.53 -6.82 -17.08
CA ASP A 197 1.46 -7.97 -17.12
C ASP A 197 2.80 -7.69 -16.44
N THR A 198 2.97 -6.52 -15.81
CA THR A 198 4.21 -6.10 -15.15
C THR A 198 4.00 -6.02 -13.63
N PRO A 199 4.93 -6.53 -12.81
CA PRO A 199 4.88 -6.34 -11.36
C PRO A 199 4.88 -4.86 -10.96
N SER A 200 4.17 -4.53 -9.88
CA SER A 200 4.18 -3.21 -9.25
C SER A 200 4.46 -3.35 -7.75
N PRO A 201 5.67 -3.77 -7.34
CA PRO A 201 5.95 -4.08 -5.93
C PRO A 201 5.89 -2.84 -5.00
N TYR A 202 6.01 -1.63 -5.56
CA TYR A 202 6.11 -0.37 -4.81
C TYR A 202 4.85 0.48 -4.82
N MET A 203 3.73 -0.03 -5.36
CA MET A 203 2.48 0.74 -5.43
C MET A 203 2.64 2.05 -6.25
N LEU A 204 3.41 1.98 -7.35
CA LEU A 204 3.77 3.12 -8.20
C LEU A 204 3.14 3.05 -9.60
N LEU A 205 2.42 1.98 -9.92
CA LEU A 205 1.70 1.82 -11.18
C LEU A 205 0.20 1.77 -10.93
N VAL A 206 -0.53 2.36 -11.87
CA VAL A 206 -1.99 2.27 -11.96
C VAL A 206 -2.35 1.43 -13.17
N ALA A 207 -3.20 0.44 -12.96
CA ALA A 207 -3.82 -0.30 -14.02
C ALA A 207 -5.32 -0.42 -13.81
N ASP A 208 -5.98 -0.78 -14.89
CA ASP A 208 -7.41 -0.97 -14.95
C ASP A 208 -7.79 -2.28 -14.25
N VAL A 209 -8.90 -2.30 -13.52
CA VAL A 209 -9.48 -3.56 -13.04
C VAL A 209 -9.89 -4.40 -14.24
N ALA A 210 -9.56 -5.69 -14.23
CA ALA A 210 -9.82 -6.61 -15.34
C ALA A 210 -11.30 -6.60 -15.72
N GLU A 211 -11.60 -6.68 -17.02
CA GLU A 211 -12.97 -6.52 -17.53
C GLU A 211 -13.95 -7.53 -16.93
N ASN A 212 -13.52 -8.78 -16.75
CA ASN A 212 -14.31 -9.85 -16.13
C ASN A 212 -14.63 -9.63 -14.64
N ARG A 213 -13.98 -8.67 -13.98
CA ARG A 213 -14.23 -8.25 -12.60
C ARG A 213 -15.13 -7.03 -12.51
N ARG A 214 -15.36 -6.33 -13.62
CA ARG A 214 -16.18 -5.11 -13.65
C ARG A 214 -17.66 -5.46 -13.57
N ALA A 215 -18.41 -4.63 -12.85
CA ALA A 215 -19.85 -4.72 -12.80
C ALA A 215 -20.47 -4.00 -14.00
N LYS A 216 -21.68 -4.40 -14.39
CA LYS A 216 -22.46 -3.67 -15.39
C LYS A 216 -22.81 -2.27 -14.86
N ILE A 217 -22.47 -1.25 -15.63
CA ILE A 217 -22.76 0.16 -15.30
C ILE A 217 -23.94 0.68 -16.14
N PRO A 218 -24.61 1.76 -15.70
CA PRO A 218 -25.63 2.44 -16.51
C PRO A 218 -25.06 2.98 -17.83
N GLU A 219 -25.85 2.98 -18.91
CA GLU A 219 -25.42 3.50 -20.22
C GLU A 219 -25.03 4.99 -20.15
N ASN A 220 -25.70 5.76 -19.29
CA ASN A 220 -25.41 7.17 -19.08
C ASN A 220 -24.31 7.43 -18.04
N TYR A 221 -23.55 6.42 -17.59
CA TYR A 221 -22.56 6.55 -16.51
C TYR A 221 -21.62 7.74 -16.67
N TYR A 222 -21.09 7.96 -17.87
CA TYR A 222 -20.14 9.05 -18.15
C TYR A 222 -20.80 10.44 -18.21
N ASN A 223 -22.12 10.50 -18.33
CA ASN A 223 -22.91 11.73 -18.32
C ASN A 223 -23.44 12.07 -16.92
N LEU A 224 -23.32 11.14 -15.96
CA LEU A 224 -23.74 11.38 -14.59
C LEU A 224 -22.80 12.35 -13.87
N PRO A 225 -23.31 13.21 -12.98
CA PRO A 225 -22.49 14.00 -12.08
C PRO A 225 -21.50 13.13 -11.29
N LEU A 226 -20.33 13.70 -10.98
CA LEU A 226 -19.26 13.00 -10.26
C LEU A 226 -19.78 12.33 -8.97
N MET A 227 -20.58 13.05 -8.19
CA MET A 227 -21.12 12.56 -6.92
C MET A 227 -21.99 11.32 -7.11
N GLU A 228 -22.80 11.24 -8.16
CA GLU A 228 -23.65 10.07 -8.43
C GLU A 228 -22.80 8.88 -8.86
N ARG A 229 -21.79 9.11 -9.70
CA ARG A 229 -20.85 8.06 -10.14
C ARG A 229 -20.10 7.39 -8.98
N LEU A 230 -19.83 8.13 -7.89
CA LEU A 230 -19.14 7.60 -6.72
C LEU A 230 -19.93 6.46 -6.04
N TYR A 231 -21.26 6.54 -6.06
CA TYR A 231 -22.15 5.54 -5.44
C TYR A 231 -22.50 4.35 -6.34
N ILE A 232 -22.05 4.35 -7.59
CA ILE A 232 -22.28 3.23 -8.52
C ILE A 232 -21.28 2.11 -8.25
N HIS A 233 -21.78 0.88 -8.15
CA HIS A 233 -20.97 -0.31 -8.01
C HIS A 233 -20.21 -0.62 -9.31
N ARG A 234 -18.87 -0.67 -9.26
CA ARG A 234 -18.00 -0.71 -10.46
C ARG A 234 -17.35 -2.07 -10.72
N SER A 235 -17.19 -2.90 -9.70
CA SER A 235 -16.54 -4.21 -9.78
C SER A 235 -16.90 -5.08 -8.57
N ASP A 236 -16.53 -6.36 -8.59
CA ASP A 236 -16.53 -7.24 -7.41
C ASP A 236 -15.50 -6.83 -6.34
N LEU A 237 -14.71 -5.77 -6.59
CA LEU A 237 -13.69 -5.20 -5.71
C LEU A 237 -13.94 -3.70 -5.43
N PRO A 238 -15.11 -3.34 -4.86
CA PRO A 238 -15.55 -1.95 -4.75
C PRO A 238 -14.61 -1.07 -3.93
N ALA A 239 -13.93 -1.60 -2.91
CA ALA A 239 -13.12 -0.78 -2.00
C ALA A 239 -11.83 -0.24 -2.61
N ILE A 240 -11.36 -0.84 -3.71
CA ILE A 240 -10.11 -0.49 -4.40
C ILE A 240 -10.34 0.07 -5.81
N THR A 241 -11.58 0.05 -6.30
CA THR A 241 -11.89 0.45 -7.69
C THR A 241 -12.25 1.92 -7.78
N HIS A 242 -11.41 2.69 -8.46
CA HIS A 242 -11.61 4.10 -8.72
C HIS A 242 -12.80 4.35 -9.67
N ILE A 243 -13.21 5.63 -9.78
CA ILE A 243 -14.33 6.07 -10.62
C ILE A 243 -14.08 5.89 -12.14
N ASP A 244 -12.82 5.71 -12.52
CA ASP A 244 -12.35 5.41 -13.87
C ASP A 244 -11.99 3.93 -14.04
N PHE A 245 -12.43 3.05 -13.12
CA PHE A 245 -12.17 1.61 -13.09
C PHE A 245 -10.70 1.22 -12.84
N SER A 246 -9.84 2.18 -12.53
CA SER A 246 -8.45 1.92 -12.22
C SER A 246 -8.21 1.56 -10.75
N ALA A 247 -7.03 1.01 -10.46
CA ALA A 247 -6.50 0.80 -9.12
C ALA A 247 -4.98 1.00 -9.11
N ARG A 248 -4.43 1.48 -7.98
CA ARG A 248 -2.98 1.64 -7.77
C ARG A 248 -2.39 0.42 -7.08
N ILE A 249 -1.73 -0.44 -7.83
CA ILE A 249 -1.52 -1.84 -7.46
C ILE A 249 -0.20 -2.03 -6.72
N GLN A 250 -0.23 -2.80 -5.63
CA GLN A 250 0.96 -3.42 -5.07
C GLN A 250 0.97 -4.93 -5.36
N SER A 251 1.95 -5.41 -6.14
CA SER A 251 2.20 -6.85 -6.27
C SER A 251 3.05 -7.37 -5.10
N VAL A 252 2.59 -8.41 -4.43
CA VAL A 252 3.23 -8.98 -3.23
C VAL A 252 3.95 -10.26 -3.63
N HIS A 253 5.27 -10.27 -3.42
CA HIS A 253 6.14 -11.39 -3.75
C HIS A 253 6.55 -12.13 -2.48
N LYS A 254 6.52 -13.47 -2.52
CA LYS A 254 6.90 -14.31 -1.38
C LYS A 254 8.35 -14.08 -0.95
N GLU A 255 9.22 -13.81 -1.92
CA GLU A 255 10.67 -13.63 -1.73
C GLU A 255 11.02 -12.35 -0.97
N THR A 256 10.17 -11.31 -1.06
CA THR A 256 10.43 -10.02 -0.40
C THR A 256 9.66 -9.87 0.90
N ASN A 257 8.45 -10.41 1.00
CA ASN A 257 7.63 -10.35 2.21
C ASN A 257 6.76 -11.60 2.39
N GLN A 258 7.41 -12.68 2.84
CA GLN A 258 6.75 -13.98 3.04
C GLN A 258 5.54 -13.89 3.98
N ARG A 259 5.64 -13.15 5.09
CA ARG A 259 4.56 -13.05 6.09
C ARG A 259 3.32 -12.36 5.50
N TYR A 260 3.51 -11.31 4.70
CA TYR A 260 2.38 -10.63 4.05
C TYR A 260 1.80 -11.45 2.90
N TRP A 261 2.66 -12.11 2.11
CA TRP A 261 2.23 -13.06 1.08
C TRP A 261 1.38 -14.17 1.70
N GLU A 262 1.80 -14.74 2.83
CA GLU A 262 1.09 -15.83 3.52
C GLU A 262 -0.26 -15.38 4.07
N LEU A 263 -0.37 -14.16 4.64
CA LEU A 263 -1.67 -13.59 5.03
C LEU A 263 -2.63 -13.51 3.84
N ILE A 264 -2.19 -12.93 2.72
CA ILE A 264 -3.04 -12.78 1.53
C ILE A 264 -3.39 -14.16 0.95
N ASN A 265 -2.46 -15.11 0.95
CA ASN A 265 -2.72 -16.47 0.51
C ASN A 265 -3.71 -17.21 1.43
N LYS A 266 -3.66 -17.02 2.75
CA LYS A 266 -4.69 -17.54 3.67
C LYS A 266 -6.06 -16.91 3.42
N PHE A 267 -6.10 -15.62 3.11
CA PHE A 267 -7.32 -14.97 2.68
C PHE A 267 -7.86 -15.55 1.35
N LYS A 268 -6.97 -15.83 0.39
CA LYS A 268 -7.32 -16.51 -0.87
C LYS A 268 -7.87 -17.92 -0.66
N GLU A 269 -7.20 -18.74 0.14
CA GLU A 269 -7.66 -20.10 0.47
C GLU A 269 -9.08 -20.08 1.04
N ARG A 270 -9.41 -19.06 1.83
CA ARG A 270 -10.72 -18.89 2.46
C ARG A 270 -11.79 -18.34 1.52
N THR A 271 -11.43 -17.38 0.66
CA THR A 271 -12.40 -16.54 -0.05
C THR A 271 -12.43 -16.73 -1.56
N GLY A 272 -11.39 -17.35 -2.11
CA GLY A 272 -11.07 -17.34 -3.53
C GLY A 272 -10.42 -16.04 -4.03
N TYR A 273 -10.15 -15.06 -3.15
CA TYR A 273 -9.58 -13.76 -3.53
C TYR A 273 -8.15 -13.55 -3.05
N GLY A 274 -7.20 -13.38 -3.97
CA GLY A 274 -5.77 -13.20 -3.71
C GLY A 274 -5.33 -11.76 -3.45
N LEU A 275 -6.17 -10.93 -2.84
CA LEU A 275 -5.86 -9.53 -2.57
C LEU A 275 -6.59 -8.94 -1.37
N LEU A 276 -6.01 -7.88 -0.80
CA LEU A 276 -6.56 -7.10 0.31
C LEU A 276 -6.52 -5.60 -0.01
N VAL A 277 -7.33 -4.82 0.69
CA VAL A 277 -7.12 -3.37 0.80
C VAL A 277 -5.84 -3.12 1.60
N ASN A 278 -5.01 -2.21 1.13
CA ASN A 278 -3.84 -1.72 1.85
C ASN A 278 -3.82 -0.18 1.86
N THR A 279 -3.68 0.38 3.06
CA THR A 279 -3.40 1.80 3.26
C THR A 279 -2.37 2.01 4.36
N SER A 280 -1.76 3.19 4.40
CA SER A 280 -0.72 3.49 5.38
C SER A 280 -1.20 3.31 6.82
N PHE A 281 -0.38 2.78 7.71
CA PHE A 281 -0.74 2.72 9.12
C PHE A 281 -0.42 4.05 9.79
N ASN A 282 -1.39 4.97 9.72
CA ASN A 282 -1.41 6.28 10.35
C ASN A 282 -2.82 6.89 10.31
N VAL A 283 -2.99 8.00 11.03
CA VAL A 283 -4.12 8.92 10.89
C VAL A 283 -3.71 10.16 10.08
N ARG A 284 -4.67 11.01 9.70
CA ARG A 284 -4.39 12.27 9.00
C ARG A 284 -3.45 13.14 9.86
N GLY A 285 -2.43 13.72 9.23
CA GLY A 285 -1.46 14.61 9.89
C GLY A 285 -0.27 13.90 10.55
N GLU A 286 -0.33 12.58 10.75
CA GLU A 286 0.76 11.81 11.37
C GLU A 286 1.59 11.03 10.33
N PRO A 287 2.90 10.82 10.56
CA PRO A 287 3.70 9.89 9.78
C PRO A 287 3.22 8.45 9.98
N MET A 288 3.68 7.53 9.12
CA MET A 288 3.45 6.10 9.29
C MET A 288 4.04 5.62 10.62
N VAL A 289 3.31 4.76 11.33
CA VAL A 289 3.76 4.22 12.62
C VAL A 289 5.09 3.49 12.46
N CYS A 290 6.02 3.75 13.37
CA CYS A 290 7.36 3.16 13.32
C CYS A 290 7.50 2.09 14.40
N THR A 291 7.24 2.46 15.67
CA THR A 291 7.44 1.61 16.85
C THR A 291 6.14 0.87 17.26
N PRO A 292 6.23 -0.21 18.06
CA PRO A 292 5.05 -0.88 18.60
C PRO A 292 4.16 0.07 19.42
N GLY A 293 4.78 1.02 20.12
CA GLY A 293 4.06 2.07 20.85
C GLY A 293 3.29 3.01 19.93
N ASP A 294 3.85 3.38 18.77
CA ASP A 294 3.14 4.19 17.77
C ASP A 294 1.93 3.44 17.21
N ALA A 295 2.14 2.17 16.85
CA ALA A 295 1.08 1.29 16.33
C ALA A 295 -0.06 1.12 17.35
N TYR A 296 0.26 0.85 18.61
CA TYR A 296 -0.74 0.71 19.67
C TYR A 296 -1.48 2.03 19.95
N ARG A 297 -0.79 3.17 19.98
CA ARG A 297 -1.45 4.49 20.12
C ARG A 297 -2.41 4.76 18.97
N CYS A 298 -1.98 4.54 17.73
CA CYS A 298 -2.83 4.72 16.55
C CYS A 298 -4.04 3.77 16.59
N PHE A 299 -3.82 2.50 16.94
CA PHE A 299 -4.89 1.52 17.16
C PHE A 299 -5.89 1.98 18.23
N MET A 300 -5.43 2.47 19.37
CA MET A 300 -6.31 2.93 20.45
C MET A 300 -7.07 4.22 20.13
N ARG A 301 -6.48 5.12 19.32
CA ARG A 301 -7.09 6.39 18.91
C ARG A 301 -8.09 6.29 17.75
N THR A 302 -8.10 5.18 17.02
CA THR A 302 -8.97 4.95 15.85
C THR A 302 -10.01 3.88 16.12
N GLU A 303 -10.97 3.68 15.22
CA GLU A 303 -11.92 2.56 15.30
C GLU A 303 -11.43 1.29 14.58
N MET A 304 -10.13 1.02 14.59
CA MET A 304 -9.62 -0.28 14.11
C MET A 304 -10.12 -1.39 15.05
N ASP A 305 -10.53 -2.51 14.48
CA ASP A 305 -11.09 -3.64 15.23
C ASP A 305 -9.96 -4.48 15.85
N TYR A 306 -8.87 -4.65 15.10
CA TYR A 306 -7.71 -5.45 15.49
C TYR A 306 -6.38 -4.77 15.18
N LEU A 307 -5.36 -5.16 15.92
CA LEU A 307 -3.97 -4.81 15.68
C LEU A 307 -3.13 -6.08 15.75
N VAL A 308 -2.23 -6.26 14.80
CA VAL A 308 -1.24 -7.33 14.78
C VAL A 308 0.15 -6.71 14.77
N ILE A 309 0.98 -7.06 15.75
CA ILE A 309 2.40 -6.68 15.78
C ILE A 309 3.22 -7.94 15.94
N GLY A 310 4.03 -8.30 14.94
CA GLY A 310 4.76 -9.57 14.96
C GLY A 310 3.78 -10.74 15.10
N ASP A 311 3.95 -11.54 16.14
CA ASP A 311 3.10 -12.71 16.44
C ASP A 311 1.98 -12.44 17.47
N TYR A 312 1.68 -11.18 17.73
CA TYR A 312 0.74 -10.75 18.77
C TYR A 312 -0.50 -10.12 18.15
N LEU A 313 -1.67 -10.65 18.51
CA LEU A 313 -2.98 -10.15 18.10
C LEU A 313 -3.64 -9.40 19.27
N PHE A 314 -4.05 -8.17 19.02
CA PHE A 314 -4.75 -7.30 19.97
C PHE A 314 -6.16 -7.05 19.43
N ARG A 315 -7.18 -7.34 20.25
CA ARG A 315 -8.58 -7.02 19.95
C ARG A 315 -8.99 -5.73 20.64
N LYS A 316 -9.67 -4.83 19.92
CA LYS A 316 -10.00 -3.49 20.42
C LYS A 316 -10.87 -3.54 21.68
N THR A 317 -11.83 -4.46 21.73
CA THR A 317 -12.78 -4.62 22.85
C THR A 317 -12.13 -5.10 24.13
N ASP A 318 -10.94 -5.69 24.05
CA ASP A 318 -10.26 -6.31 25.19
C ASP A 318 -9.25 -5.33 25.82
N GLN A 319 -9.02 -4.18 25.19
CA GLN A 319 -8.05 -3.20 25.65
C GLN A 319 -8.57 -2.38 26.83
N PRO A 320 -7.68 -1.92 27.73
CA PRO A 320 -8.06 -0.98 28.77
C PRO A 320 -8.60 0.33 28.18
N ALA A 321 -9.38 1.06 28.98
CA ALA A 321 -9.87 2.38 28.61
C ALA A 321 -8.70 3.30 28.20
N TRP A 322 -8.90 4.05 27.12
CA TRP A 322 -7.90 4.97 26.61
C TRP A 322 -8.06 6.35 27.26
N ASP A 323 -7.37 6.57 28.38
CA ASP A 323 -7.50 7.81 29.16
C ASP A 323 -6.68 8.99 28.61
N LYS A 324 -5.81 8.76 27.63
CA LYS A 324 -5.01 9.82 27.01
C LYS A 324 -5.84 10.64 26.03
N LYS A 325 -6.47 11.69 26.55
CA LYS A 325 -7.13 12.76 25.80
C LYS A 325 -6.10 13.68 25.12
N ASP A 326 -5.42 13.17 24.11
CA ASP A 326 -4.69 14.05 23.19
C ASP A 326 -5.69 14.50 22.12
N ASN A 327 -5.95 15.81 21.99
CA ASN A 327 -6.88 16.41 21.01
C ASN A 327 -6.34 16.38 19.58
N TRP A 328 -5.80 15.23 19.14
CA TRP A 328 -5.18 15.08 17.81
C TRP A 328 -6.18 15.33 16.66
N GLN A 329 -7.49 15.16 16.91
CA GLN A 329 -8.56 15.47 15.95
C GLN A 329 -8.81 16.98 15.78
N GLU A 330 -8.48 17.81 16.79
CA GLU A 330 -8.67 19.26 16.72
C GLU A 330 -7.48 19.98 16.07
N GLU A 331 -6.30 19.36 16.04
CA GLU A 331 -5.11 19.92 15.38
C GLU A 331 -5.24 19.97 13.84
N PHE A 332 -6.14 19.17 13.26
CA PHE A 332 -6.29 19.06 11.80
C PHE A 332 -7.78 19.12 11.39
N LYS A 333 -8.30 20.33 11.16
CA LYS A 333 -9.68 20.54 10.67
C LYS A 333 -9.94 19.76 9.36
N LEU A 334 -11.12 19.17 9.26
CA LEU A 334 -11.70 18.69 8.01
C LEU A 334 -11.92 19.90 7.09
N ASP A 335 -11.42 19.83 5.85
CA ASP A 335 -11.70 20.85 4.83
C ASP A 335 -13.10 20.67 4.26
#